data_AF-A0A0Q8ET55-F1
#
_entry.id   AF-A0A0Q8ET55-F1
#
_cell.length_a   1.000
_cell.length_b   1.000
_cell.length_c   1.000
_cell.angle_alpha   90.00
_cell.angle_beta   90.00
_cell.angle_gamma   90.00
#
_symmetry.space_group_name_H-M   'P 1'
#
loop_
_entity.id
_entity.type
_entity.pdbx_description
1 polymer ?
#
loop_
_entity_poly.entity_id
_entity_poly.type
_entity_poly.pdbx_seq_one_letter_code
_entity_poly.pdbx_strand_id
1 'polypeptide(L)' 'MATRKPGPWQRPAPKRRGGGVKLTAVQVEEARARAEAAGRRYPNLVDNMHVAAKARREGPAHQGATEESE' A
#
# COMPACT_ATOMS: atom_id res chain seq x y z
N MET A 1 -1.03 -18.93 -42.01
CA MET A 1 -2.28 -18.29 -41.56
C MET A 1 -2.00 -17.53 -40.27
N ALA A 2 -2.42 -16.27 -40.16
CA ALA A 2 -2.17 -15.45 -38.96
C ALA A 2 -3.10 -15.90 -37.81
N THR A 3 -2.52 -16.28 -36.67
CA THR A 3 -3.27 -16.62 -35.47
C THR A 3 -3.82 -15.35 -34.83
N ARG A 4 -5.15 -15.28 -34.63
CA ARG A 4 -5.80 -14.17 -33.93
C ARG A 4 -5.43 -14.23 -32.44
N LYS A 5 -5.15 -13.06 -31.84
CA LYS A 5 -4.96 -12.97 -30.38
C LYS A 5 -6.28 -13.36 -29.68
N PRO A 6 -6.21 -14.12 -28.57
CA PRO A 6 -7.39 -14.48 -27.80
C PRO A 6 -8.08 -13.22 -27.25
N GLY A 7 -9.41 -13.23 -27.27
CA GLY A 7 -10.25 -12.17 -26.74
C GLY A 7 -10.14 -12.06 -25.21
N PRO A 8 -10.63 -10.95 -24.63
CA PRO A 8 -10.42 -10.65 -23.21
C PRO A 8 -10.87 -11.76 -22.24
N TRP A 9 -11.97 -12.44 -22.53
CA TRP A 9 -12.55 -13.52 -21.72
C TRP A 9 -11.86 -14.88 -21.86
N GLN A 10 -11.05 -15.08 -22.90
CA GLN A 10 -10.26 -16.30 -23.09
C GLN A 10 -8.88 -16.21 -22.43
N ARG A 11 -8.51 -15.04 -21.89
CA ARG A 11 -7.22 -14.83 -21.23
C ARG A 11 -7.27 -15.39 -19.81
N PRO A 12 -6.22 -16.08 -19.33
CA PRO A 12 -6.15 -16.47 -17.93
C PRO A 12 -6.16 -15.22 -17.04
N ALA A 13 -6.67 -15.38 -15.82
CA ALA A 13 -6.62 -14.33 -14.82
C ALA A 13 -5.17 -13.82 -14.66
N PRO A 14 -4.95 -12.50 -14.58
CA PRO A 14 -3.61 -11.97 -14.39
C PRO A 14 -3.02 -12.57 -13.11
N LYS A 15 -1.75 -12.98 -13.17
CA LYS A 15 -1.03 -13.38 -11.96
C LYS A 15 -1.17 -12.25 -10.94
N ARG A 16 -1.67 -12.59 -9.75
CA ARG A 16 -1.82 -11.64 -8.64
C ARG A 16 -0.47 -10.95 -8.44
N ARG A 17 -0.41 -9.64 -8.71
CA ARG A 17 0.78 -8.82 -8.50
C ARG A 17 0.87 -8.50 -7.01
N GLY A 18 1.30 -9.50 -6.22
CA GLY A 18 1.55 -9.35 -4.79
C GLY A 18 0.30 -9.17 -3.91
N GLY A 19 0.47 -9.42 -2.61
CA GLY A 19 -0.54 -9.13 -1.61
C GLY A 19 -0.73 -7.62 -1.39
N GLY A 20 -1.74 -7.25 -0.61
CA GLY A 20 -1.96 -5.86 -0.21
C GLY A 20 -0.72 -5.27 0.48
N VAL A 21 -0.48 -3.97 0.27
CA VAL A 21 0.62 -3.27 0.93
C VAL A 21 0.31 -3.16 2.41
N LYS A 22 1.18 -3.75 3.23
CA LYS A 22 1.15 -3.60 4.68
C LYS A 22 1.93 -2.34 5.04
N LEU A 23 1.36 -1.53 5.93
CA LEU A 23 2.05 -0.39 6.51
C LEU A 23 3.10 -0.87 7.52
N THR A 24 4.21 -0.16 7.62
CA THR A 24 5.18 -0.33 8.73
C THR A 24 4.58 0.23 10.03
N ALA A 25 5.18 -0.10 11.18
CA ALA A 25 4.71 0.42 12.47
C ALA A 25 4.74 1.96 12.53
N VAL A 26 5.80 2.58 12.00
CA VAL A 26 5.93 4.04 11.89
C VAL A 26 4.81 4.65 11.04
N GLN A 27 4.47 4.00 9.92
CA GLN A 27 3.38 4.43 9.04
C GLN A 27 2.00 4.29 9.69
N VAL A 28 1.82 3.29 10.55
CA VAL A 28 0.58 3.11 11.33
C VAL A 28 0.39 4.26 12.31
N GLU A 29 1.44 4.66 13.02
CA GLU A 29 1.37 5.79 13.96
C GLU A 29 1.14 7.13 13.23
N GLU A 30 1.76 7.33 12.06
CA GLU A 30 1.47 8.51 11.21
C GLU A 30 -0.02 8.53 10.79
N ALA A 31 -0.58 7.38 10.41
CA ALA A 31 -1.99 7.28 10.04
C ALA A 31 -2.92 7.53 11.23
N ARG A 32 -2.57 7.03 12.42
CA ARG A 32 -3.30 7.28 13.67
C ARG A 32 -3.31 8.76 14.04
N ALA A 33 -2.14 9.41 14.04
CA ALA A 33 -2.02 10.83 14.37
C ALA A 33 -2.85 11.71 13.42
N ARG A 34 -2.86 11.38 12.13
CA ARG A 34 -3.69 12.07 11.13
C ARG A 34 -5.19 11.87 11.39
N ALA A 35 -5.59 10.64 11.71
CA ALA A 35 -6.98 10.33 12.02
C ALA A 35 -7.47 11.11 13.23
N GLU A 36 -6.66 11.18 14.29
CA GLU A 36 -6.94 11.95 15.51
C GLU A 36 -7.05 13.45 15.21
N ALA A 37 -6.11 14.02 14.43
CA ALA A 37 -6.15 15.42 14.00
C ALA A 37 -7.39 15.75 13.15
N ALA A 38 -7.89 14.79 12.38
CA ALA A 38 -9.10 14.91 11.59
C ALA A 38 -10.39 14.56 12.36
N GLY A 39 -10.29 14.17 13.64
CA GLY A 39 -11.43 13.70 14.45
C GLY A 39 -12.08 12.41 13.93
N ARG A 40 -11.34 11.59 13.17
CA ARG A 40 -11.81 10.33 12.57
C ARG A 40 -11.37 9.15 13.42
N ARG A 41 -12.24 8.15 13.58
CA ARG A 41 -11.88 6.90 14.27
C ARG A 41 -10.79 6.15 13.50
N TYR A 42 -9.79 5.66 14.21
CA TYR A 42 -8.77 4.73 13.72
C TYR A 42 -9.07 3.30 14.23
N PRO A 43 -8.81 2.21 13.48
CA PRO A 43 -8.23 2.15 12.13
C PRO A 43 -9.20 2.51 11.02
N ASN A 44 -8.73 3.26 10.01
CA ASN A 44 -9.53 3.64 8.84
C ASN A 44 -8.74 3.52 7.52
N LEU A 45 -9.46 3.42 6.40
CA LEU A 45 -8.85 3.28 5.08
C LEU A 45 -8.24 4.59 4.56
N VAL A 46 -8.87 5.74 4.84
CA VAL A 46 -8.48 7.01 4.20
C VAL A 46 -7.08 7.43 4.64
N ASP A 47 -6.80 7.37 5.94
CA ASP A 47 -5.51 7.77 6.48
C ASP A 47 -4.44 6.71 6.18
N ASN A 48 -4.81 5.41 6.19
CA ASN A 48 -3.94 4.34 5.71
C ASN A 48 -3.55 4.50 4.23
N MET A 49 -4.50 4.89 3.36
CA MET A 49 -4.24 5.15 1.95
C MET A 49 -3.42 6.41 1.72
N HIS A 50 -3.63 7.45 2.53
CA HIS A 50 -2.81 8.64 2.49
C HIS A 50 -1.33 8.30 2.79
N VAL A 51 -1.06 7.58 3.88
CA VAL A 51 0.30 7.19 4.24
C VAL A 51 0.89 6.22 3.22
N ALA A 52 0.11 5.26 2.72
CA ALA A 52 0.57 4.36 1.65
C ALA A 52 0.91 5.11 0.35
N ALA A 53 0.13 6.12 -0.03
CA ALA A 53 0.39 6.95 -1.21
C ALA A 53 1.63 7.83 -1.01
N LYS A 54 1.80 8.40 0.18
CA LYS A 54 2.98 9.17 0.58
C LYS A 54 4.25 8.31 0.45
N ALA A 55 4.23 7.10 1.03
CA ALA A 55 5.33 6.15 0.96
C ALA A 55 5.69 5.72 -0.46
N ARG A 56 4.69 5.59 -1.36
CA ARG A 56 4.95 5.28 -2.77
C ARG A 56 5.58 6.44 -3.54
N ARG A 57 5.18 7.68 -3.22
CA ARG A 57 5.68 8.89 -3.90
C ARG A 57 7.13 9.19 -3.50
N GLU A 58 7.47 9.01 -2.24
CA GLU A 58 8.78 9.38 -1.68
C GLU A 58 9.88 8.34 -2.00
N GLY A 59 9.54 7.23 -2.66
CA GLY A 59 10.48 6.15 -2.95
C GLY A 59 10.99 5.48 -1.66
N PRO A 60 11.86 4.46 -1.74
CA PRO A 60 12.35 3.73 -0.58
C PRO A 60 13.40 4.53 0.22
N ALA A 61 13.10 5.77 0.61
CA ALA A 61 13.97 6.61 1.45
C ALA A 61 13.77 6.36 2.96
N HIS A 62 12.90 5.42 3.36
CA HIS A 62 12.68 5.06 4.77
C HIS A 62 12.48 3.55 4.96
N GLN A 63 13.41 2.75 4.45
CA GLN A 63 13.72 1.44 5.02
C GLN A 63 14.92 1.67 5.95
N GLY A 64 14.70 1.95 7.24
CA GLY A 64 15.84 2.18 8.14
C GLY A 64 15.57 2.97 9.42
N ALA A 65 14.44 2.78 10.08
CA ALA A 65 14.36 3.13 11.49
C ALA A 65 13.71 1.96 12.22
N THR A 66 14.49 1.33 13.10
CA THR A 66 14.15 0.25 14.03
C THR A 66 14.14 -1.19 13.46
N GLU A 67 15.26 -1.60 12.85
CA GLU A 67 15.98 -2.75 13.43
C GLU A 67 16.95 -2.13 14.47
N GLU A 68 17.20 -2.81 15.58
CA GLU A 68 18.04 -2.39 16.73
C GLU A 68 17.38 -1.50 17.79
N SER A 69 16.78 -2.15 18.79
CA SER A 69 16.97 -1.83 20.21
C SER A 69 16.57 -3.09 20.99
N GLU A 70 17.61 -3.82 21.40
CA GLU A 70 17.62 -4.96 22.33
C GLU A 70 17.15 -4.54 23.73
#